data_AF-A0A5A5RAK5-F1
#
_entry.id   AF-A0A5A5RAK5-F1
#
_cell.length_a   1.000
_cell.length_b   1.000
_cell.length_c   1.000
_cell.angle_alpha   90.00
_cell.angle_beta   90.00
_cell.angle_gamma   90.00
#
_symmetry.space_group_name_H-M   'P 1'
#
loop_
_entity.id
_entity.type
_entity.pdbx_description
1 polymer ?
#
loop_
_entity_poly.entity_id
_entity_poly.type
_entity_poly.pdbx_seq_one_letter_code
_entity_poly.pdbx_strand_id
1 'polypeptide(L)'
;MTIWQADFYKSSSSSPLETVWQLLIFDSLGHLIYENSCPQSQANSDWLTQQLRQACQVSPPEIIQVFRPQCANLFLLAGQNLQIKIRLTRHVNALKKQLELRQIPINIDSPPPQPLPDQFLGQEWRFARFPAVDLVNFFGDRRIPILSLPEAFSPLKLGLASTLMIPGVVITGGKKSLAIARWLEEINPVFIDHIPTETGRSGGLVLESGLNERWIFLTYEDEEVARAANVYQATKEESQGLHFLLIQPDDSGRTFTGFWLLQQV
;
A
#
# COMPACT_ATOMS: atom_id res chain seq x y z
N MET A 1 1.36 12.73 -17.37
CA MET A 1 1.07 12.51 -15.94
C MET A 1 2.23 12.99 -15.09
N THR A 2 2.17 14.23 -14.63
CA THR A 2 3.16 14.77 -13.67
C THR A 2 2.74 14.41 -12.25
N ILE A 3 3.53 13.57 -11.57
CA ILE A 3 3.26 13.09 -10.21
C ILE A 3 4.31 13.67 -9.28
N TRP A 4 3.85 14.30 -8.19
CA TRP A 4 4.70 14.71 -7.08
C TRP A 4 4.50 13.79 -5.88
N GLN A 5 5.53 13.65 -5.07
CA GLN A 5 5.49 12.94 -3.79
C GLN A 5 5.84 13.93 -2.69
N ALA A 6 4.95 14.07 -1.72
CA ALA A 6 5.09 15.07 -0.67
C ALA A 6 4.99 14.47 0.73
N ASP A 7 5.76 15.04 1.65
CA ASP A 7 5.69 14.78 3.08
C ASP A 7 5.58 16.10 3.85
N PHE A 8 4.81 16.11 4.92
CA PHE A 8 4.73 17.22 5.85
C PHE A 8 4.76 16.65 7.27
N TYR A 9 5.90 16.77 7.94
CA TYR A 9 6.17 16.07 9.18
C TYR A 9 6.78 16.99 10.23
N LYS A 10 6.61 16.60 11.49
CA LYS A 10 7.23 17.23 12.64
C LYS A 10 8.71 16.82 12.70
N SER A 11 9.61 17.77 12.51
CA SER A 11 11.05 17.55 12.60
C SER A 11 11.50 17.59 14.06
N SER A 12 12.24 16.58 14.49
CA SER A 12 12.96 16.60 15.77
C SER A 12 14.21 17.47 15.59
N SER A 13 14.07 18.79 15.71
CA SER A 13 15.22 19.69 15.71
C SER A 13 16.12 19.41 16.93
N SER A 14 17.41 19.73 16.81
CA SER A 14 18.40 19.56 17.90
C SER A 14 18.16 20.50 19.10
N SER A 15 17.22 21.45 19.00
CA SER A 15 16.93 22.41 20.06
C SER A 15 15.57 22.09 20.70
N PRO A 16 15.51 21.83 22.01
CA PRO A 16 14.30 21.37 22.71
C PRO A 16 13.17 22.40 22.80
N LEU A 17 13.39 23.64 22.34
CA LEU A 17 12.49 24.77 22.58
C LEU A 17 11.49 25.04 21.45
N GLU A 18 11.73 24.58 20.22
CA GLU A 18 10.81 24.84 19.10
C GLU A 18 10.56 23.59 18.24
N THR A 19 9.30 23.15 18.25
CA THR A 19 8.79 22.16 17.31
C THR A 19 8.60 22.82 15.95
N VAL A 20 9.33 22.32 14.95
CA VAL A 20 9.26 22.78 13.55
C VAL A 20 8.65 21.67 12.69
N TRP A 21 7.78 22.06 11.76
CA TRP A 21 7.28 21.20 10.71
C TRP A 21 8.02 21.47 9.40
N GLN A 22 8.33 20.42 8.67
CA GLN A 22 9.03 20.48 7.39
C GLN A 22 8.15 19.91 6.28
N LEU A 23 8.01 20.66 5.20
CA LEU A 23 7.37 20.27 3.95
C LEU A 23 8.45 19.93 2.93
N LEU A 24 8.38 18.73 2.38
CA LEU A 24 9.24 18.29 1.30
C LEU A 24 8.39 17.82 0.12
N ILE A 25 8.76 18.22 -1.09
CA ILE A 25 8.10 17.83 -2.32
C ILE A 25 9.16 17.41 -3.33
N PHE A 26 9.01 16.20 -3.88
CA PHE A 26 9.87 15.64 -4.91
C PHE A 26 9.05 15.24 -6.14
N ASP A 27 9.71 15.17 -7.29
CA ASP A 27 9.13 14.49 -8.46
C ASP A 27 9.20 12.96 -8.29
N SER A 28 8.64 12.22 -9.25
CA SER A 28 8.70 10.75 -9.26
C SER A 28 10.09 10.17 -9.47
N LEU A 29 11.08 10.98 -9.86
CA LEU A 29 12.48 10.60 -10.03
C LEU A 29 13.32 10.87 -8.76
N GLY A 30 12.76 11.60 -7.79
CA GLY A 30 13.42 11.97 -6.54
C GLY A 30 14.18 13.29 -6.61
N HIS A 31 13.94 14.14 -7.61
CA HIS A 31 14.47 15.50 -7.65
C HIS A 31 13.64 16.41 -6.75
N LEU A 32 14.33 17.23 -5.96
CA LEU A 32 13.67 18.19 -5.07
C LEU A 32 12.97 19.27 -5.88
N ILE A 33 11.67 19.44 -5.65
CA ILE A 33 10.84 20.48 -6.26
C ILE A 33 10.70 21.66 -5.32
N TYR A 34 10.40 21.37 -4.05
CA TYR A 34 10.10 22.39 -3.06
C TYR A 34 10.41 21.88 -1.66
N GLU A 35 10.93 22.79 -0.83
CA GLU A 35 11.19 22.55 0.58
C GLU A 35 10.89 23.84 1.34
N ASN A 36 10.12 23.72 2.43
CA ASN A 36 9.93 24.83 3.36
C ASN A 36 9.62 24.31 4.77
N SER A 37 9.67 25.18 5.77
CA SER A 37 9.38 24.83 7.16
C SER A 37 8.58 25.91 7.88
N CYS A 38 7.86 25.52 8.92
CA CYS A 38 7.11 26.44 9.77
C CYS A 38 7.09 25.99 11.24
N PRO A 39 6.89 26.92 12.19
CA PRO A 39 6.66 26.54 13.58
C PRO A 39 5.33 25.77 13.74
N GLN A 40 5.20 25.00 14.81
CA GLN A 40 3.99 24.25 15.16
C GLN A 40 2.71 25.10 15.13
N SER A 41 2.78 26.38 15.53
CA SER A 41 1.63 27.29 15.55
C SER A 41 1.06 27.61 14.17
N GLN A 42 1.84 27.38 13.10
CA GLN A 42 1.45 27.64 11.72
C GLN A 42 1.21 26.36 10.91
N ALA A 43 1.47 25.18 11.49
CA ALA A 43 1.34 23.89 10.80
C ALA A 43 -0.13 23.49 10.62
N ASN A 44 -0.79 24.08 9.62
CA ASN A 44 -2.20 23.87 9.28
C ASN A 44 -2.43 23.84 7.76
N SER A 45 -3.67 23.59 7.36
CA SER A 45 -4.06 23.47 5.95
C SER A 45 -3.88 24.76 5.16
N ASP A 46 -4.01 25.92 5.79
CA ASP A 46 -3.89 27.22 5.11
C ASP A 46 -2.44 27.50 4.74
N TRP A 47 -1.52 27.25 5.69
CA TRP A 47 -0.09 27.33 5.42
C TRP A 47 0.30 26.36 4.31
N LEU A 48 -0.13 25.10 4.39
CA LEU A 48 0.16 24.10 3.37
C LEU A 48 -0.41 24.48 1.99
N THR A 49 -1.62 25.04 1.94
CA THR A 49 -2.24 25.56 0.71
C THR A 49 -1.40 26.66 0.08
N GLN A 50 -0.87 27.58 0.90
CA GLN A 50 0.01 28.64 0.40
C GLN A 50 1.31 28.09 -0.16
N GLN A 51 1.93 27.13 0.53
CA GLN A 51 3.18 26.51 0.07
C GLN A 51 3.00 25.70 -1.21
N LEU A 52 1.95 24.89 -1.31
CA LEU A 52 1.64 24.15 -2.52
C LEU A 52 1.36 25.09 -3.70
N ARG A 53 0.65 26.21 -3.46
CA ARG A 53 0.43 27.24 -4.50
C ARG A 53 1.75 27.83 -5.00
N GLN A 54 2.71 28.09 -4.11
CA GLN A 54 4.04 28.59 -4.49
C GLN A 54 4.81 27.55 -5.31
N ALA A 55 4.84 26.29 -4.86
CA ALA A 55 5.49 25.20 -5.59
C ALA A 55 4.91 25.01 -7.01
N CYS A 56 3.60 25.14 -7.15
CA CYS A 56 2.90 24.95 -8.43
C CYS A 56 3.10 26.08 -9.45
N GLN A 57 3.72 27.21 -9.10
CA GLN A 57 3.91 28.33 -10.03
C GLN A 57 4.78 27.96 -11.24
N VAL A 58 5.75 27.05 -11.04
CA VAL A 58 6.68 26.65 -12.11
C VAL A 58 6.05 25.60 -13.01
N SER A 59 5.48 24.54 -12.43
CA SER A 59 4.79 23.48 -13.16
C SER A 59 3.83 22.75 -12.22
N PRO A 60 2.51 22.91 -12.33
CA PRO A 60 1.57 22.21 -11.46
C PRO A 60 1.56 20.69 -11.73
N PRO A 61 1.48 19.84 -10.68
CA PRO A 61 1.31 18.41 -10.86
C PRO A 61 -0.15 18.07 -11.18
N GLU A 62 -0.36 16.91 -11.80
CA GLU A 62 -1.69 16.32 -11.93
C GLU A 62 -2.11 15.62 -10.62
N ILE A 63 -1.15 15.00 -9.92
CA ILE A 63 -1.39 14.31 -8.65
C ILE A 63 -0.24 14.58 -7.66
N ILE A 64 -0.59 14.83 -6.40
CA ILE A 64 0.35 14.77 -5.27
C ILE A 64 0.07 13.51 -4.46
N GLN A 65 1.08 12.67 -4.29
CA GLN A 65 1.05 11.46 -3.48
C GLN A 65 1.56 11.74 -2.07
N VAL A 66 0.85 11.25 -1.06
CA VAL A 66 1.17 11.47 0.36
C VAL A 66 1.02 10.15 1.11
N PHE A 67 1.97 9.83 1.99
CA PHE A 67 2.02 8.54 2.67
C PHE A 67 1.80 8.59 4.18
N ARG A 68 1.96 9.75 4.82
CA ARG A 68 1.82 9.86 6.28
C ARG A 68 0.38 10.08 6.70
N PRO A 69 -0.19 9.25 7.59
CA PRO A 69 -1.51 9.48 8.16
C PRO A 69 -1.63 10.84 8.86
N GLN A 70 -0.58 11.27 9.57
CA GLN A 70 -0.65 12.44 10.45
C GLN A 70 -0.89 13.77 9.71
N CYS A 71 -0.51 13.85 8.42
CA CYS A 71 -0.71 15.04 7.59
C CYS A 71 -1.70 14.83 6.45
N ALA A 72 -2.28 13.63 6.29
CA ALA A 72 -3.17 13.28 5.20
C ALA A 72 -4.34 14.28 5.05
N ASN A 73 -5.01 14.62 6.15
CA ASN A 73 -6.13 15.56 6.12
C ASN A 73 -5.72 16.98 5.70
N LEU A 74 -4.52 17.43 6.10
CA LEU A 74 -4.01 18.74 5.70
C LEU A 74 -3.80 18.82 4.19
N PHE A 75 -3.21 17.77 3.60
CA PHE A 75 -3.04 17.68 2.16
C PHE A 75 -4.38 17.59 1.43
N LEU A 76 -5.33 16.78 1.89
CA LEU A 76 -6.66 16.66 1.27
C LEU A 76 -7.37 18.03 1.20
N LEU A 77 -7.39 18.78 2.30
CA LEU A 77 -7.97 20.12 2.35
C LEU A 77 -7.23 21.10 1.41
N ALA A 78 -5.90 21.06 1.41
CA ALA A 78 -5.10 21.93 0.55
C ALA A 78 -5.30 21.60 -0.94
N GLY A 79 -5.39 20.32 -1.30
CA GLY A 79 -5.68 19.86 -2.65
C GLY A 79 -7.07 20.28 -3.12
N GLN A 80 -8.09 20.21 -2.25
CA GLN A 80 -9.43 20.71 -2.55
C GLN A 80 -9.41 22.21 -2.86
N ASN A 81 -8.72 23.01 -2.05
CA ASN A 81 -8.60 24.46 -2.23
C ASN A 81 -7.87 24.86 -3.52
N LEU A 82 -6.91 24.05 -3.96
CA LEU A 82 -6.12 24.30 -5.17
C LEU A 82 -6.61 23.54 -6.40
N GLN A 83 -7.65 22.73 -6.26
CA GLN A 83 -8.15 21.80 -7.29
C GLN A 83 -7.05 20.84 -7.81
N ILE A 84 -6.14 20.43 -6.93
CA ILE A 84 -5.09 19.45 -7.21
C ILE A 84 -5.50 18.11 -6.60
N LYS A 85 -5.41 17.04 -7.40
CA LYS A 85 -5.75 15.70 -6.93
C LYS A 85 -4.71 15.20 -5.93
N ILE A 86 -5.14 14.88 -4.72
CA ILE A 86 -4.32 14.22 -3.71
C ILE A 86 -4.59 12.72 -3.78
N ARG A 87 -3.53 11.92 -3.74
CA ARG A 87 -3.61 10.47 -3.64
C ARG A 87 -2.87 10.02 -2.38
N LEU A 88 -3.63 9.48 -1.42
CA LEU A 88 -3.03 8.83 -0.26
C LEU A 88 -2.51 7.45 -0.69
N THR A 89 -1.21 7.21 -0.50
CA THR A 89 -0.57 5.94 -0.87
C THR A 89 0.74 5.76 -0.12
N ARG A 90 1.05 4.53 0.26
CA ARG A 90 2.32 4.17 0.91
C ARG A 90 3.47 4.01 -0.09
N HIS A 91 3.16 3.89 -1.39
CA HIS A 91 4.12 3.66 -2.47
C HIS A 91 4.68 4.97 -3.02
N VAL A 92 5.38 5.72 -2.15
CA VAL A 92 6.11 6.96 -2.49
C VAL A 92 7.63 6.73 -2.49
N ASN A 93 8.08 5.76 -3.29
CA ASN A 93 9.45 5.21 -3.21
C ASN A 93 10.56 6.26 -3.40
N ALA A 94 10.35 7.23 -4.31
CA ALA A 94 11.35 8.28 -4.56
C ALA A 94 11.49 9.20 -3.33
N LEU A 95 10.37 9.63 -2.75
CA LEU A 95 10.36 10.39 -1.50
C LEU A 95 10.93 9.58 -0.33
N LYS A 96 10.51 8.33 -0.12
CA LYS A 96 11.05 7.47 0.95
C LYS A 96 12.57 7.36 0.89
N LYS A 97 13.13 7.10 -0.30
CA LYS A 97 14.59 7.07 -0.51
C LYS A 97 15.26 8.39 -0.12
N GLN A 98 14.65 9.53 -0.46
CA GLN A 98 15.14 10.86 -0.12
C GLN A 98 15.06 11.17 1.38
N LEU A 99 14.04 10.65 2.08
CA LEU A 99 13.90 10.76 3.53
C LEU A 99 14.92 9.89 4.27
N GLU A 100 15.14 8.66 3.82
CA GLU A 100 16.16 7.75 4.37
C GLU A 100 17.57 8.33 4.27
N LEU A 101 17.94 8.91 3.12
CA LEU A 101 19.22 9.59 2.93
C LEU A 101 19.42 10.76 3.92
N ARG A 102 18.33 11.41 4.31
CA ARG A 102 18.32 12.50 5.30
C ARG A 102 18.12 11.99 6.73
N GLN A 103 18.08 10.67 6.96
CA GLN A 103 17.83 10.03 8.26
C GLN A 103 16.49 10.43 8.89
N ILE A 104 15.49 10.75 8.07
CA ILE A 104 14.15 11.07 8.52
C ILE A 104 13.34 9.76 8.63
N PRO A 105 12.71 9.46 9.78
CA PRO A 105 11.95 8.22 9.95
C PRO A 105 10.80 8.10 8.96
N ILE A 106 10.77 7.03 8.17
CA ILE A 106 9.68 6.74 7.21
C ILE A 106 8.59 5.82 7.78
N ASN A 107 8.73 5.41 9.04
CA ASN A 107 7.82 4.47 9.67
C ASN A 107 6.41 5.05 9.78
N ILE A 108 5.43 4.20 9.48
CA ILE A 108 4.02 4.50 9.64
C ILE A 108 3.57 3.83 10.93
N ASP A 109 2.77 4.54 11.73
CA ASP A 109 2.16 3.98 12.93
C ASP A 109 1.41 2.69 12.60
N SER A 110 1.67 1.62 13.35
CA SER A 110 1.06 0.30 13.14
C SER A 110 0.07 0.01 14.27
N PRO A 111 -1.18 0.52 14.19
CA PRO A 111 -2.19 0.25 15.21
C PRO A 111 -2.48 -1.26 15.30
N PRO A 112 -3.07 -1.73 16.42
CA PRO A 112 -3.47 -3.12 16.53
C PRO A 112 -4.47 -3.49 15.40
N PRO A 113 -4.35 -4.67 14.78
CA PRO A 113 -5.24 -5.07 13.70
C PRO A 113 -6.67 -5.28 14.21
N GLN A 114 -7.65 -4.89 13.41
CA GLN A 114 -9.07 -5.00 13.71
C GLN A 114 -9.68 -6.25 13.07
N PRO A 115 -10.71 -6.88 13.66
CA PRO A 115 -11.39 -8.00 13.02
C PRO A 115 -12.09 -7.56 11.74
N LEU A 116 -12.08 -8.43 10.74
CA LEU A 116 -12.79 -8.22 9.49
C LEU A 116 -14.31 -8.36 9.72
N PRO A 117 -15.17 -7.49 9.13
CA PRO A 117 -16.61 -7.64 9.29
C PRO A 117 -17.12 -8.97 8.70
N ASP A 118 -17.98 -9.68 9.43
CA ASP A 118 -18.46 -11.04 9.08
C ASP A 118 -19.02 -11.15 7.64
N GLN A 119 -19.61 -10.07 7.13
CA GLN A 119 -20.16 -10.03 5.79
C GLN A 119 -19.10 -10.17 4.67
N PHE A 120 -17.84 -9.88 4.98
CA PHE A 120 -16.71 -9.93 4.06
C PHE A 120 -15.78 -11.13 4.26
N LEU A 121 -16.10 -12.03 5.20
CA LEU A 121 -15.39 -13.30 5.34
C LEU A 121 -15.65 -14.20 4.12
N GLY A 122 -14.58 -14.75 3.56
CA GLY A 122 -14.63 -15.80 2.54
C GLY A 122 -15.16 -17.12 3.10
N GLN A 123 -15.59 -18.01 2.21
CA GLN A 123 -15.99 -19.38 2.60
C GLN A 123 -14.78 -20.25 2.83
N GLU A 124 -13.81 -20.16 1.92
CA GLU A 124 -12.56 -20.90 1.95
C GLU A 124 -11.43 -19.99 1.47
N TRP A 125 -10.21 -20.33 1.88
CA TRP A 125 -9.02 -19.65 1.40
C TRP A 125 -7.86 -20.62 1.28
N ARG A 126 -6.88 -20.27 0.47
CA ARG A 126 -5.64 -21.04 0.30
C ARG A 126 -4.48 -20.15 -0.11
N PHE A 127 -3.27 -20.61 0.18
CA PHE A 127 -2.07 -20.06 -0.46
C PHE A 127 -1.94 -20.59 -1.90
N ALA A 128 -1.48 -19.73 -2.78
CA ALA A 128 -1.14 -20.06 -4.17
C ALA A 128 0.22 -19.45 -4.51
N ARG A 129 0.80 -19.93 -5.61
CA ARG A 129 2.03 -19.39 -6.17
C ARG A 129 1.89 -19.34 -7.69
N PHE A 130 2.43 -18.31 -8.31
CA PHE A 130 2.36 -18.11 -9.75
C PHE A 130 3.71 -17.64 -10.29
N PRO A 131 4.22 -18.17 -11.41
CA PRO A 131 5.46 -17.67 -11.99
C PRO A 131 5.34 -16.18 -12.36
N ALA A 132 6.38 -15.40 -12.08
CA ALA A 132 6.41 -13.95 -12.29
C ALA A 132 6.06 -13.56 -13.74
N VAL A 133 6.58 -14.29 -14.73
CA VAL A 133 6.29 -14.03 -16.15
C VAL A 133 4.84 -14.29 -16.52
N ASP A 134 4.23 -15.33 -15.92
CA ASP A 134 2.89 -15.73 -16.27
C ASP A 134 1.85 -14.86 -15.56
N LEU A 135 2.15 -14.32 -14.36
CA LEU A 135 1.16 -13.66 -13.52
C LEU A 135 0.51 -12.47 -14.23
N VAL A 136 1.32 -11.57 -14.78
CA VAL A 136 0.79 -10.37 -15.45
C VAL A 136 0.06 -10.74 -16.74
N ASN A 137 0.60 -11.69 -17.51
CA ASN A 137 -0.01 -12.14 -18.77
C ASN A 137 -1.35 -12.86 -18.52
N PHE A 138 -1.39 -13.76 -17.54
CA PHE A 138 -2.55 -14.60 -17.25
C PHE A 138 -3.75 -13.79 -16.76
N PHE A 139 -3.53 -12.78 -15.91
CA PHE A 139 -4.60 -11.95 -15.37
C PHE A 139 -4.87 -10.70 -16.20
N GLY A 140 -3.88 -10.15 -16.89
CA GLY A 140 -4.00 -8.94 -17.70
C GLY A 140 -4.95 -9.06 -18.90
N ASP A 141 -5.00 -10.23 -19.53
CA ASP A 141 -5.86 -10.47 -20.71
C ASP A 141 -7.30 -10.87 -20.34
N ARG A 142 -7.59 -11.08 -19.05
CA ARG A 142 -8.89 -11.56 -18.59
C ARG A 142 -9.81 -10.42 -18.19
N ARG A 143 -11.11 -10.62 -18.43
CA ARG A 143 -12.16 -9.73 -17.91
C ARG A 143 -12.45 -10.07 -16.45
N ILE A 144 -11.67 -9.49 -15.55
CA ILE A 144 -11.87 -9.57 -14.10
C ILE A 144 -12.60 -8.29 -13.67
N PRO A 145 -13.74 -8.38 -12.95
CA PRO A 145 -14.52 -7.20 -12.57
C PRO A 145 -13.73 -6.12 -11.83
N ILE A 146 -12.81 -6.53 -10.95
CA ILE A 146 -11.91 -5.63 -10.22
C ILE A 146 -10.48 -6.12 -10.46
N LEU A 147 -9.68 -5.31 -11.15
CA LEU A 147 -8.32 -5.66 -11.52
C LEU A 147 -7.37 -4.52 -11.14
N SER A 148 -6.48 -4.80 -10.18
CA SER A 148 -5.38 -3.92 -9.80
C SER A 148 -4.06 -4.57 -10.20
N LEU A 149 -3.48 -4.06 -11.29
CA LEU A 149 -2.15 -4.44 -11.79
C LEU A 149 -1.31 -3.15 -11.97
N PRO A 150 -0.84 -2.52 -10.89
CA PRO A 150 -0.03 -1.31 -11.01
C PRO A 150 1.23 -1.60 -11.81
N GLU A 151 1.50 -0.80 -12.84
CA GLU A 151 2.64 -1.01 -13.73
C GLU A 151 3.98 -0.98 -12.96
N ALA A 152 4.06 -0.19 -11.88
CA ALA A 152 5.21 -0.11 -10.99
C ALA A 152 5.52 -1.44 -10.26
N PHE A 153 4.53 -2.31 -10.09
CA PHE A 153 4.68 -3.62 -9.44
C PHE A 153 4.92 -4.75 -10.46
N SER A 154 5.07 -4.41 -11.74
CA SER A 154 5.41 -5.40 -12.76
C SER A 154 6.71 -6.12 -12.36
N PRO A 155 6.73 -7.47 -12.32
CA PRO A 155 7.94 -8.23 -11.99
C PRO A 155 9.14 -7.85 -12.85
N LEU A 156 8.89 -7.49 -14.13
CA LEU A 156 9.93 -7.03 -15.05
C LEU A 156 10.57 -5.71 -14.59
N LYS A 157 9.77 -4.74 -14.14
CA LYS A 157 10.28 -3.44 -13.65
C LYS A 157 11.01 -3.56 -12.32
N LEU A 158 10.62 -4.53 -11.51
CA LEU A 158 11.29 -4.88 -10.25
C LEU A 158 12.57 -5.70 -10.46
N GLY A 159 12.86 -6.12 -11.71
CA GLY A 159 14.05 -6.93 -12.01
C GLY A 159 13.97 -8.36 -11.48
N LEU A 160 12.75 -8.88 -11.25
CA LEU A 160 12.54 -10.25 -10.78
C LEU A 160 12.75 -11.25 -11.93
N ALA A 161 13.34 -12.41 -11.61
CA ALA A 161 13.51 -13.48 -12.58
C ALA A 161 12.14 -14.02 -13.05
N SER A 162 12.01 -14.31 -14.34
CA SER A 162 10.75 -14.77 -14.96
C SER A 162 10.16 -16.03 -14.31
N THR A 163 11.01 -16.94 -13.84
CA THR A 163 10.62 -18.20 -13.19
C THR A 163 10.43 -18.08 -11.69
N LEU A 164 10.70 -16.91 -11.10
CA LEU A 164 10.49 -16.67 -9.68
C LEU A 164 9.01 -16.85 -9.36
N MET A 165 8.71 -17.62 -8.32
CA MET A 165 7.33 -17.79 -7.87
C MET A 165 6.91 -16.55 -7.09
N ILE A 166 5.79 -15.97 -7.47
CA ILE A 166 5.12 -14.91 -6.72
C ILE A 166 4.06 -15.57 -5.84
N PRO A 167 4.13 -15.41 -4.52
CA PRO A 167 3.15 -15.99 -3.62
C PRO A 167 1.86 -15.19 -3.65
N GLY A 168 0.76 -15.81 -3.24
CA GLY A 168 -0.51 -15.13 -3.12
C GLY A 168 -1.51 -15.87 -2.26
N VAL A 169 -2.58 -15.15 -1.95
CA VAL A 169 -3.72 -15.63 -1.17
C VAL A 169 -4.92 -15.66 -2.09
N VAL A 170 -5.61 -16.80 -2.13
CA VAL A 170 -6.84 -16.98 -2.90
C VAL A 170 -7.99 -17.17 -1.93
N ILE A 171 -9.05 -16.38 -2.10
CA ILE A 171 -10.28 -16.49 -1.32
C ILE A 171 -11.43 -16.89 -2.23
N THR A 172 -12.11 -17.97 -1.86
CA THR A 172 -13.35 -18.42 -2.46
C THR A 172 -14.52 -17.78 -1.70
N GLY A 173 -15.15 -16.78 -2.32
CA GLY A 173 -16.21 -15.98 -1.71
C GLY A 173 -17.63 -16.45 -2.03
N GLY A 174 -17.81 -17.46 -2.88
CA GLY A 174 -19.13 -17.91 -3.31
C GLY A 174 -19.95 -16.76 -3.92
N LYS A 175 -21.22 -16.69 -3.52
CA LYS A 175 -22.15 -15.62 -3.89
C LYS A 175 -21.72 -14.22 -3.39
N LYS A 176 -20.85 -14.15 -2.39
CA LYS A 176 -20.36 -12.89 -1.80
C LYS A 176 -19.06 -12.39 -2.44
N SER A 177 -18.46 -13.14 -3.37
CA SER A 177 -17.16 -12.80 -3.97
C SER A 177 -17.10 -11.36 -4.50
N LEU A 178 -18.16 -10.86 -5.14
CA LEU A 178 -18.20 -9.47 -5.63
C LEU A 178 -18.28 -8.44 -4.50
N ALA A 179 -19.05 -8.71 -3.44
CA ALA A 179 -19.15 -7.84 -2.29
C ALA A 179 -17.81 -7.73 -1.54
N ILE A 180 -17.13 -8.86 -1.34
CA ILE A 180 -15.78 -8.93 -0.76
C ILE A 180 -14.81 -8.12 -1.62
N ALA A 181 -14.84 -8.32 -2.95
CA ALA A 181 -13.94 -7.65 -3.86
C ALA A 181 -14.15 -6.13 -3.89
N ARG A 182 -15.40 -5.65 -3.83
CA ARG A 182 -15.71 -4.21 -3.75
C ARG A 182 -15.25 -3.59 -2.44
N TRP A 183 -15.46 -4.28 -1.32
CA TRP A 183 -14.96 -3.80 -0.04
C TRP A 183 -13.43 -3.70 -0.01
N LEU A 184 -12.73 -4.69 -0.58
CA LEU A 184 -11.27 -4.60 -0.75
C LEU A 184 -10.87 -3.38 -1.59
N GLU A 185 -11.53 -3.16 -2.73
CA GLU A 185 -11.28 -1.97 -3.55
C GLU A 185 -11.46 -0.66 -2.76
N GLU A 186 -12.48 -0.56 -1.91
CA GLU A 186 -12.76 0.62 -1.08
C GLU A 186 -11.67 0.87 -0.02
N ILE A 187 -11.20 -0.17 0.67
CA ILE A 187 -10.18 -0.01 1.72
C ILE A 187 -8.76 0.17 1.15
N ASN A 188 -8.56 -0.07 -0.16
CA ASN A 188 -7.27 0.02 -0.85
C ASN A 188 -6.20 -0.90 -0.22
N PRO A 189 -6.20 -2.22 -0.50
CA PRO A 189 -5.21 -3.15 0.03
C PRO A 189 -3.80 -2.75 -0.39
N VAL A 190 -2.86 -2.83 0.54
CA VAL A 190 -1.44 -2.50 0.33
C VAL A 190 -0.60 -3.76 0.32
N PHE A 191 -0.70 -4.59 1.37
CA PHE A 191 -0.01 -5.87 1.46
C PHE A 191 -0.65 -6.79 2.49
N ILE A 192 -0.38 -8.10 2.39
CA ILE A 192 -0.79 -9.12 3.35
C ILE A 192 0.46 -9.70 4.01
N ASP A 193 0.50 -9.69 5.33
CA ASP A 193 1.61 -10.23 6.12
C ASP A 193 1.18 -11.42 6.99
N HIS A 194 2.09 -12.36 7.20
CA HIS A 194 1.85 -13.51 8.04
C HIS A 194 2.30 -13.24 9.48
N ILE A 195 1.41 -13.48 10.44
CA ILE A 195 1.70 -13.35 11.88
C ILE A 195 1.42 -14.70 12.57
N PRO A 196 2.46 -15.44 12.98
CA PRO A 196 2.28 -16.65 13.77
C PRO A 196 1.83 -16.30 15.20
N THR A 197 0.85 -17.04 15.72
CA THR A 197 0.43 -16.96 17.13
C THR A 197 1.07 -18.06 17.96
N GLU A 198 1.14 -19.28 17.41
CA GLU A 198 1.89 -20.41 17.95
C GLU A 198 2.75 -21.00 16.83
N THR A 199 4.07 -20.93 17.00
CA THR A 199 5.03 -21.35 15.97
C THR A 199 4.74 -22.77 15.49
N GLY A 200 4.49 -22.90 14.19
CA GLY A 200 4.24 -24.19 13.53
C GLY A 200 2.83 -24.75 13.67
N ARG A 201 1.91 -24.05 14.37
CA ARG A 201 0.55 -24.57 14.61
C ARG A 201 -0.56 -23.58 14.29
N SER A 202 -0.47 -22.34 14.77
CA SER A 202 -1.53 -21.35 14.59
C SER A 202 -0.99 -19.98 14.20
N GLY A 203 -1.81 -19.22 13.52
CA GLY A 203 -1.48 -17.86 13.12
C GLY A 203 -2.58 -17.21 12.33
N GLY A 204 -2.23 -16.10 11.69
CA GLY A 204 -3.14 -15.39 10.82
C GLY A 204 -2.42 -14.57 9.77
N LEU A 205 -3.22 -14.07 8.84
CA LEU A 205 -2.81 -13.12 7.83
C LEU A 205 -3.39 -11.76 8.20
N VAL A 206 -2.55 -10.74 8.26
CA VAL A 206 -2.96 -9.36 8.46
C VAL A 206 -2.92 -8.63 7.13
N LEU A 207 -4.06 -8.07 6.72
CA LEU A 207 -4.14 -7.20 5.56
C LEU A 207 -3.90 -5.77 6.01
N GLU A 208 -2.89 -5.13 5.45
CA GLU A 208 -2.69 -3.69 5.56
C GLU A 208 -3.36 -2.99 4.39
N SER A 209 -4.05 -1.90 4.68
CA SER A 209 -4.83 -1.13 3.72
C SER A 209 -4.64 0.37 3.95
N GLY A 210 -5.03 1.19 2.97
CA GLY A 210 -4.96 2.65 3.08
C GLY A 210 -3.58 3.16 3.52
N LEU A 211 -3.55 4.03 4.53
CA LEU A 211 -2.29 4.59 5.06
C LEU A 211 -1.79 3.86 6.29
N ASN A 212 -2.65 3.38 7.18
CA ASN A 212 -2.24 2.67 8.41
C ASN A 212 -3.28 1.69 8.95
N GLU A 213 -4.35 1.42 8.20
CA GLU A 213 -5.39 0.50 8.58
C GLU A 213 -4.90 -0.95 8.48
N ARG A 214 -5.27 -1.78 9.46
CA ARG A 214 -4.81 -3.16 9.59
C ARG A 214 -5.97 -4.06 9.97
N TRP A 215 -6.13 -5.16 9.25
CA TRP A 215 -7.25 -6.09 9.39
C TRP A 215 -6.73 -7.50 9.66
N ILE A 216 -7.29 -8.18 10.66
CA ILE A 216 -7.15 -9.64 10.82
C ILE A 216 -7.93 -10.27 9.67
N PHE A 217 -7.22 -10.64 8.61
CA PHE A 217 -7.82 -11.01 7.34
C PHE A 217 -8.26 -12.47 7.34
N LEU A 218 -7.35 -13.35 7.78
CA LEU A 218 -7.56 -14.80 7.85
C LEU A 218 -6.86 -15.35 9.09
N THR A 219 -7.38 -16.41 9.67
CA THR A 219 -6.76 -17.13 10.79
C THR A 219 -6.74 -18.62 10.51
N TYR A 220 -5.82 -19.34 11.14
CA TYR A 220 -5.74 -20.79 11.06
C TYR A 220 -5.20 -21.38 12.36
N GLU A 221 -5.58 -22.63 12.62
CA GLU A 221 -5.02 -23.50 13.66
C GLU A 221 -4.84 -24.89 13.03
N ASP A 222 -3.78 -25.02 12.23
CA ASP A 222 -3.44 -26.21 11.46
C ASP A 222 -1.94 -26.18 11.10
N GLU A 223 -1.25 -27.29 11.32
CA GLU A 223 0.20 -27.40 11.10
C GLU A 223 0.60 -27.38 9.61
N GLU A 224 -0.24 -27.92 8.72
CA GLU A 224 0.01 -27.88 7.28
C GLU A 224 -0.17 -26.46 6.75
N VAL A 225 -1.20 -25.76 7.21
CA VAL A 225 -1.40 -24.34 6.90
C VAL A 225 -0.26 -23.50 7.46
N ALA A 226 0.24 -23.80 8.67
CA ALA A 226 1.41 -23.11 9.25
C ALA A 226 2.67 -23.29 8.38
N ARG A 227 2.91 -24.50 7.87
CA ARG A 227 4.02 -24.76 6.92
C ARG A 227 3.84 -23.98 5.63
N ALA A 228 2.63 -23.95 5.07
CA ALA A 228 2.33 -23.19 3.87
C ALA A 228 2.48 -21.67 4.07
N ALA A 229 2.12 -21.15 5.24
CA ALA A 229 2.28 -19.75 5.61
C ALA A 229 3.77 -19.35 5.68
N ASN A 230 4.63 -20.20 6.25
CA ASN A 230 6.07 -19.97 6.24
C ASN A 230 6.65 -19.95 4.82
N VAL A 231 6.19 -20.85 3.94
CA VAL A 231 6.58 -20.85 2.53
C VAL A 231 6.09 -19.58 1.83
N TYR A 232 4.85 -19.14 2.10
CA TYR A 232 4.32 -17.88 1.59
C TYR A 232 5.22 -16.69 1.99
N GLN A 233 5.60 -16.59 3.27
CA GLN A 233 6.43 -15.50 3.77
C GLN A 233 7.84 -15.53 3.15
N ALA A 234 8.50 -16.69 3.12
CA ALA A 234 9.82 -16.84 2.52
C ALA A 234 9.81 -16.47 1.02
N THR A 235 8.81 -16.95 0.27
CA THR A 235 8.67 -16.61 -1.16
C THR A 235 8.39 -15.11 -1.35
N LYS A 236 7.68 -14.48 -0.41
CA LYS A 236 7.35 -13.04 -0.46
C LYS A 236 8.61 -12.20 -0.27
N GLU A 237 9.51 -12.61 0.62
CA GLU A 237 10.82 -11.98 0.80
C GLU A 237 11.70 -12.13 -0.45
N GLU A 238 11.78 -13.34 -1.02
CA GLU A 238 12.52 -13.61 -2.28
C GLU A 238 12.01 -12.78 -3.46
N SER A 239 10.72 -12.47 -3.48
CA SER A 239 10.07 -11.65 -4.51
C SER A 239 10.00 -10.16 -4.17
N GLN A 240 10.86 -9.68 -3.25
CA GLN A 240 10.96 -8.27 -2.85
C GLN A 240 9.62 -7.69 -2.37
N GLY A 241 8.88 -8.49 -1.59
CA GLY A 241 7.58 -8.13 -1.04
C GLY A 241 6.42 -8.23 -2.03
N LEU A 242 6.66 -8.62 -3.29
CA LEU A 242 5.63 -8.75 -4.31
C LEU A 242 4.78 -10.00 -4.07
N HIS A 243 3.47 -9.85 -4.04
CA HIS A 243 2.52 -10.95 -3.85
C HIS A 243 1.16 -10.58 -4.43
N PHE A 244 0.22 -11.51 -4.47
CA PHE A 244 -1.12 -11.24 -5.00
C PHE A 244 -2.25 -11.66 -4.06
N LEU A 245 -3.39 -11.00 -4.22
CA LEU A 245 -4.67 -11.39 -3.64
C LEU A 245 -5.65 -11.68 -4.78
N LEU A 246 -6.27 -12.86 -4.74
CA LEU A 246 -7.28 -13.28 -5.71
C LEU A 246 -8.59 -13.60 -5.00
N ILE A 247 -9.68 -13.02 -5.49
CA ILE A 247 -11.04 -13.32 -5.05
C ILE A 247 -11.79 -13.99 -6.20
N GLN A 248 -12.36 -15.16 -5.94
CA GLN A 248 -13.09 -15.98 -6.90
C GLN A 248 -14.42 -16.47 -6.32
N PRO A 249 -15.43 -16.76 -7.15
CA PRO A 249 -16.69 -17.33 -6.67
C PRO A 249 -16.57 -18.80 -6.29
N ASP A 250 -15.74 -19.56 -7.01
CA ASP A 250 -15.51 -21.00 -6.83
C ASP A 250 -14.06 -21.35 -7.22
N ASP A 251 -13.67 -22.61 -7.04
CA ASP A 251 -12.34 -23.13 -7.34
C ASP A 251 -12.17 -23.64 -8.78
N SER A 252 -13.14 -23.35 -9.69
CA SER A 252 -13.13 -23.86 -11.07
C SER A 252 -11.94 -23.36 -11.91
N GLY A 253 -11.27 -22.29 -11.47
CA GLY A 253 -10.18 -21.64 -12.19
C GLY A 253 -10.62 -20.92 -13.47
N ARG A 254 -11.93 -20.77 -13.69
CA ARG A 254 -12.50 -20.16 -14.92
C ARG A 254 -12.96 -18.72 -14.69
N THR A 255 -13.55 -18.45 -13.53
CA THR A 255 -14.14 -17.16 -13.19
C THR A 255 -13.39 -16.53 -12.02
N PHE A 256 -13.03 -15.26 -12.18
CA PHE A 256 -12.38 -14.45 -11.16
C PHE A 256 -13.19 -13.18 -10.92
N THR A 257 -13.27 -12.76 -9.67
CA THR A 257 -14.05 -11.60 -9.26
C THR A 257 -13.17 -10.38 -8.99
N GLY A 258 -12.03 -10.59 -8.35
CA GLY A 258 -11.09 -9.53 -8.02
C GLY A 258 -9.66 -10.03 -8.03
N PHE A 259 -8.73 -9.22 -8.52
CA PHE A 259 -7.29 -9.50 -8.46
C PHE A 259 -6.51 -8.24 -8.09
N TRP A 260 -5.59 -8.37 -7.15
CA TRP A 260 -4.66 -7.31 -6.76
C TRP A 260 -3.23 -7.83 -6.75
N LEU A 261 -2.36 -7.15 -7.50
CA LEU A 261 -0.92 -7.24 -7.32
C LEU A 261 -0.50 -6.23 -6.25
N LEU A 262 0.15 -6.72 -5.20
CA LEU A 262 0.48 -6.00 -3.98
C LEU A 262 2.00 -6.05 -3.75
N GLN A 263 2.54 -5.02 -3.13
CA GLN A 263 3.96 -4.98 -2.77
C GLN A 263 4.14 -4.37 -1.39
N GLN A 264 4.80 -5.12 -0.51
CA GLN A 264 5.24 -4.59 0.78
C GLN A 264 6.39 -3.60 0.58
N VAL A 265 6.28 -2.43 1.21
CA VAL A 265 7.15 -1.23 1.11
C VAL A 265 7.59 -0.73 2.47
#